data_AF-A0A2D7TNE4-F1
#
_entry.id   AF-A0A2D7TNE4-F1
#
_cell.length_a   1.000
_cell.length_b   1.000
_cell.length_c   1.000
_cell.angle_alpha   90.00
_cell.angle_beta   90.00
_cell.angle_gamma   90.00
#
_symmetry.space_group_name_H-M   'P 1'
#
loop_
_entity.id
_entity.type
_entity.pdbx_description
1 polymer ?
#
loop_
_entity_poly.entity_id
_entity_poly.type
_entity_poly.pdbx_seq_one_letter_code
_entity_poly.pdbx_strand_id
1 'polypeptide(L)'
;MVKATLAQMTALNAEISSLVRSNWEFESFWAIPRVGDTKPIVAISLLSEKNTVNVRCLDLEYLEIKKTFEPKAKLKREFLYKIMCKSIKRALQSTNGLERIVLRTGMTEVGLRFDFLSGWIEIVEIPEPPQPDEEMHVIGDGLDLHQQNT
;
A
#
# COMPACT_ATOMS: atom_id res chain seq x y z
N MET A 1 2.59 23.42 -9.22
CA MET A 1 2.09 22.26 -8.46
C MET A 1 1.74 22.76 -7.06
N VAL A 2 0.46 22.98 -6.77
CA VAL A 2 0.04 23.52 -5.45
C VAL A 2 -0.04 22.35 -4.49
N LYS A 3 0.96 22.21 -3.60
CA LYS A 3 0.89 21.26 -2.47
C LYS A 3 -0.18 21.76 -1.50
N ALA A 4 -1.10 20.88 -1.10
CA ALA A 4 -2.12 21.21 -0.10
C ALA A 4 -1.46 21.65 1.21
N THR A 5 -2.01 22.67 1.88
CA THR A 5 -1.54 23.10 3.20
C THR A 5 -1.87 22.06 4.27
N LEU A 6 -1.16 22.05 5.40
CA LEU A 6 -1.40 21.09 6.49
C LEU A 6 -2.86 21.06 6.98
N ALA A 7 -3.51 22.23 7.01
CA ALA A 7 -4.93 22.36 7.36
C ALA A 7 -5.86 21.74 6.29
N GLN A 8 -5.53 21.92 5.00
CA GLN A 8 -6.26 21.28 3.90
C GLN A 8 -6.09 19.75 3.94
N MET A 9 -4.88 19.28 4.27
CA MET A 9 -4.57 17.86 4.46
C MET A 9 -5.40 17.23 5.59
N THR A 10 -5.51 17.91 6.74
CA THR A 10 -6.31 17.42 7.87
C THR A 10 -7.80 17.34 7.52
N ALA A 11 -8.33 18.36 6.82
CA ALA A 11 -9.71 18.35 6.36
C ALA A 11 -9.98 17.23 5.34
N LEU A 12 -9.04 16.99 4.41
CA LEU A 12 -9.13 15.89 3.45
C LEU A 12 -9.10 14.51 4.12
N ASN A 13 -8.25 14.33 5.16
CA ASN A 13 -8.21 13.10 5.94
C ASN A 13 -9.54 12.83 6.65
N ALA A 14 -10.16 13.86 7.23
CA ALA A 14 -11.47 13.72 7.87
C ALA A 14 -12.56 13.39 6.84
N GLU A 15 -12.53 14.03 5.68
CA GLU A 15 -13.48 13.80 4.59
C GLU A 15 -13.38 12.37 4.04
N ILE A 16 -12.17 11.88 3.72
CA ILE A 16 -11.99 10.52 3.21
C ILE A 16 -12.33 9.47 4.28
N SER A 17 -11.97 9.73 5.54
CA SER A 17 -12.36 8.86 6.67
C SER A 17 -13.88 8.76 6.76
N SER A 18 -14.60 9.89 6.73
CA SER A 18 -16.05 9.91 6.77
C SER A 18 -16.68 9.18 5.58
N LEU A 19 -16.10 9.34 4.39
CA LEU A 19 -16.63 8.76 3.17
C LEU A 19 -16.49 7.22 3.15
N VAL A 20 -15.30 6.71 3.50
CA VAL A 20 -14.96 5.28 3.40
C VAL A 20 -15.48 4.47 4.59
N ARG A 21 -15.52 5.04 5.81
CA ARG A 21 -15.91 4.29 7.02
C ARG A 21 -17.26 3.62 6.93
N SER A 22 -18.24 4.24 6.26
CA SER A 22 -19.57 3.64 6.07
C SER A 22 -19.54 2.32 5.30
N ASN A 23 -18.49 2.06 4.51
CA ASN A 23 -18.30 0.86 3.70
C ASN A 23 -17.17 -0.04 4.21
N TRP A 24 -16.53 0.32 5.33
CA TRP A 24 -15.35 -0.37 5.86
C TRP A 24 -15.64 -0.95 7.24
N GLU A 25 -15.82 -2.26 7.31
CA GLU A 25 -16.08 -3.01 8.56
C GLU A 25 -14.80 -3.19 9.41
N PHE A 26 -14.11 -2.11 9.74
CA PHE A 26 -12.82 -2.16 10.43
C PHE A 26 -12.93 -2.67 11.88
N GLU A 27 -14.07 -2.44 12.54
CA GLU A 27 -14.33 -2.89 13.90
C GLU A 27 -14.31 -4.42 14.01
N SER A 28 -14.65 -5.14 12.93
CA SER A 28 -14.58 -6.61 12.86
C SER A 28 -13.16 -7.14 13.09
N PHE A 29 -12.14 -6.30 12.91
CA PHE A 29 -10.73 -6.67 13.12
C PHE A 29 -10.27 -6.47 14.57
N TRP A 30 -11.06 -5.86 15.45
CA TRP A 30 -10.66 -5.60 16.85
C TRP A 30 -10.46 -6.87 17.67
N ALA A 31 -11.08 -7.99 17.26
CA ALA A 31 -10.83 -9.30 17.87
C ALA A 31 -9.41 -9.82 17.59
N ILE A 32 -8.70 -9.27 16.60
CA ILE A 32 -7.34 -9.70 16.25
C ILE A 32 -6.35 -9.01 17.20
N PRO A 33 -5.55 -9.76 17.98
CA PRO A 33 -4.58 -9.16 18.90
C PRO A 33 -3.62 -8.22 18.17
N ARG A 34 -3.31 -7.07 18.78
CA ARG A 34 -2.37 -6.09 18.23
C ARG A 34 -2.71 -5.65 16.80
N VAL A 35 -4.00 -5.55 16.46
CA VAL A 35 -4.42 -5.05 15.14
C VAL A 35 -3.92 -3.62 14.89
N GLY A 36 -3.82 -2.80 15.95
CA GLY A 36 -3.35 -1.41 15.86
C GLY A 36 -1.88 -1.21 15.52
N ASP A 37 -1.05 -2.24 15.72
CA ASP A 37 0.34 -2.21 15.30
C ASP A 37 0.45 -2.28 13.76
N THR A 38 -0.61 -2.71 13.08
CA THR A 38 -0.66 -2.88 11.63
C THR A 38 -1.49 -1.75 11.02
N LYS A 39 -0.80 -0.82 10.35
CA LYS A 39 -1.42 0.31 9.65
C LYS A 39 -1.11 0.21 8.15
N PRO A 40 -1.81 -0.66 7.41
CA PRO A 40 -1.48 -0.91 6.01
C PRO A 40 -1.65 0.37 5.19
N ILE A 41 -0.74 0.53 4.23
CA ILE A 41 -0.80 1.63 3.27
C ILE A 41 -1.27 1.08 1.94
N VAL A 42 -2.28 1.72 1.36
CA VAL A 42 -2.72 1.44 -0.01
C VAL A 42 -2.52 2.67 -0.88
N ALA A 43 -2.14 2.45 -2.12
CA ALA A 43 -2.13 3.50 -3.13
C ALA A 43 -3.40 3.41 -3.97
N ILE A 44 -4.03 4.57 -4.20
CA ILE A 44 -5.25 4.67 -5.01
C ILE A 44 -5.03 5.57 -6.21
N SER A 45 -5.53 5.14 -7.38
CA SER A 45 -5.49 5.92 -8.62
C SER A 45 -6.82 5.80 -9.37
N LEU A 46 -7.13 6.80 -10.20
CA LEU A 46 -8.35 6.80 -11.02
C LEU A 46 -8.11 6.07 -12.33
N LEU A 47 -8.98 5.11 -12.64
CA LEU A 47 -9.00 4.48 -13.96
C LEU A 47 -9.85 5.34 -14.90
N SER A 48 -9.22 5.84 -15.96
CA SER A 48 -9.76 6.85 -16.89
C SER A 48 -11.11 6.52 -17.53
N GLU A 49 -11.51 5.24 -17.54
CA GLU A 49 -12.64 4.77 -18.35
C GLU A 49 -13.92 4.43 -17.55
N LYS A 50 -13.85 4.31 -16.22
CA LYS A 50 -15.00 3.75 -15.45
C LYS A 50 -15.31 4.42 -14.11
N ASN A 51 -14.66 5.54 -13.79
CA ASN A 51 -14.76 6.16 -12.46
C ASN A 51 -14.43 5.16 -11.32
N THR A 52 -13.69 4.10 -11.66
CA THR A 52 -13.30 3.02 -10.75
C THR A 52 -11.94 3.34 -10.17
N VAL A 53 -11.78 3.13 -8.87
CA VAL A 53 -10.51 3.31 -8.18
C VAL A 53 -9.68 2.04 -8.31
N ASN A 54 -8.47 2.17 -8.86
CA ASN A 54 -7.45 1.13 -8.76
C ASN A 54 -6.85 1.19 -7.35
N VAL A 55 -6.69 0.03 -6.72
CA VAL A 55 -6.19 -0.08 -5.33
C VAL A 55 -5.01 -1.04 -5.31
N ARG A 56 -3.85 -0.52 -4.91
CA ARG A 56 -2.61 -1.25 -4.72
C ARG A 56 -2.31 -1.37 -3.24
N CYS A 57 -2.14 -2.59 -2.73
CA CYS A 57 -1.78 -2.82 -1.34
C CYS A 57 -0.26 -2.89 -1.20
N LEU A 58 0.35 -1.79 -0.76
CA LEU A 58 1.79 -1.58 -0.90
C LEU A 58 2.61 -2.61 -0.14
N ASP A 59 2.23 -2.96 1.10
CA ASP A 59 2.97 -3.96 1.89
C ASP A 59 3.05 -5.33 1.19
N LEU A 60 1.98 -5.75 0.50
CA LEU A 60 1.94 -7.01 -0.23
C LEU A 60 2.65 -6.89 -1.58
N GLU A 61 2.42 -5.79 -2.30
CA GLU A 61 3.11 -5.54 -3.57
C GLU A 61 4.63 -5.48 -3.38
N TYR A 62 5.09 -4.78 -2.34
CA TYR A 62 6.51 -4.60 -2.06
C TYR A 62 7.14 -5.88 -1.53
N LEU A 63 6.37 -6.73 -0.84
CA LEU A 63 6.83 -8.08 -0.52
C LEU A 63 7.11 -8.88 -1.80
N GLU A 64 6.24 -8.80 -2.81
CA GLU A 64 6.45 -9.51 -4.08
C GLU A 64 7.62 -8.93 -4.88
N ILE A 65 7.79 -7.60 -4.92
CA ILE A 65 8.98 -6.96 -5.50
C ILE A 65 10.23 -7.45 -4.77
N LYS A 66 10.22 -7.41 -3.43
CA LYS A 66 11.36 -7.81 -2.62
C LYS A 66 11.75 -9.27 -2.85
N LYS A 67 10.79 -10.16 -3.08
CA LYS A 67 11.06 -11.58 -3.41
C LYS A 67 11.80 -11.77 -4.73
N THR A 68 11.81 -10.79 -5.63
CA THR A 68 12.56 -10.89 -6.90
C THR A 68 14.07 -10.90 -6.70
N PHE A 69 14.56 -10.29 -5.61
CA PHE A 69 15.98 -10.26 -5.26
C PHE A 69 16.29 -10.92 -3.90
N GLU A 70 15.31 -11.06 -3.00
CA GLU A 70 15.42 -11.84 -1.76
C GLU A 70 14.29 -12.90 -1.69
N PRO A 71 14.43 -14.08 -2.33
CA PRO A 71 13.35 -15.07 -2.45
C PRO A 71 12.79 -15.59 -1.12
N LYS A 72 13.54 -15.45 -0.02
CA LYS A 72 13.14 -15.87 1.33
C LYS A 72 12.50 -14.74 2.15
N ALA A 73 12.30 -13.55 1.56
CA ALA A 73 11.67 -12.42 2.22
C ALA A 73 10.27 -12.79 2.73
N LYS A 74 9.96 -12.37 3.96
CA LYS A 74 8.68 -12.63 4.63
C LYS A 74 8.13 -11.34 5.19
N LEU A 75 6.81 -11.15 5.03
CA LEU A 75 6.08 -10.09 5.72
C LEU A 75 5.57 -10.62 7.06
N LYS A 76 5.93 -9.94 8.14
CA LYS A 76 5.42 -10.28 9.47
C LYS A 76 3.90 -10.15 9.46
N ARG A 77 3.20 -11.22 9.84
CA ARG A 77 1.72 -11.31 9.79
C ARG A 77 1.14 -11.10 8.38
N GLU A 78 1.81 -11.62 7.34
CA GLU A 78 1.35 -11.54 5.95
C GLU A 78 -0.14 -11.86 5.76
N PHE A 79 -0.66 -12.88 6.44
CA PHE A 79 -2.09 -13.22 6.39
C PHE A 79 -2.99 -12.05 6.84
N LEU A 80 -2.60 -11.32 7.89
CA LEU A 80 -3.33 -10.15 8.36
C LEU A 80 -3.35 -9.05 7.29
N TYR A 81 -2.20 -8.77 6.67
CA TYR A 81 -2.11 -7.83 5.55
C TYR A 81 -3.00 -8.24 4.37
N LYS A 82 -3.08 -9.53 4.03
CA LYS A 82 -3.99 -10.05 2.98
C LYS A 82 -5.46 -9.78 3.29
N ILE A 83 -5.92 -10.08 4.50
CA ILE A 83 -7.32 -9.85 4.87
C ILE A 83 -7.66 -8.36 5.02
N MET A 84 -6.75 -7.57 5.58
CA MET A 84 -6.90 -6.11 5.69
C MET A 84 -6.96 -5.46 4.31
N CYS A 85 -6.03 -5.81 3.43
CA CYS A 85 -6.02 -5.34 2.03
C CYS A 85 -7.32 -5.67 1.32
N LYS A 86 -7.84 -6.91 1.46
CA LYS A 86 -9.12 -7.31 0.86
C LYS A 86 -10.29 -6.47 1.40
N SER A 87 -10.31 -6.21 2.70
CA SER A 87 -11.33 -5.37 3.34
C SER A 87 -11.26 -3.92 2.85
N ILE A 88 -10.06 -3.33 2.81
CA ILE A 88 -9.84 -1.96 2.34
C ILE A 88 -10.24 -1.83 0.87
N LYS A 89 -9.79 -2.76 0.02
CA LYS A 89 -10.12 -2.75 -1.40
C LYS A 89 -11.62 -2.79 -1.63
N ARG A 90 -12.34 -3.66 -0.90
CA ARG A 90 -13.81 -3.71 -0.97
C ARG A 90 -14.43 -2.38 -0.56
N ALA A 91 -14.01 -1.81 0.57
CA ALA A 91 -14.54 -0.55 1.08
C ALA A 91 -14.34 0.59 0.07
N LEU A 92 -13.13 0.74 -0.47
CA LEU A 92 -12.82 1.76 -1.48
C LEU A 92 -13.63 1.56 -2.76
N GLN A 93 -13.76 0.33 -3.24
CA GLN A 93 -14.54 0.03 -4.46
C GLN A 93 -16.05 0.24 -4.29
N SER A 94 -16.56 0.12 -3.05
CA SER A 94 -17.97 0.40 -2.72
C SER A 94 -18.24 1.87 -2.38
N THR A 95 -17.19 2.69 -2.28
CA THR A 95 -17.31 4.10 -1.89
C THR A 95 -17.37 4.99 -3.12
N ASN A 96 -18.52 5.66 -3.30
CA ASN A 96 -18.69 6.69 -4.33
C ASN A 96 -18.05 8.02 -3.91
N GLY A 97 -17.55 8.81 -4.86
CA GLY A 97 -17.03 10.16 -4.60
C GLY A 97 -15.53 10.21 -4.26
N LEU A 98 -14.85 9.07 -4.17
CA LEU A 98 -13.39 9.01 -3.99
C LEU A 98 -12.64 9.74 -5.10
N GLU A 99 -13.17 9.73 -6.32
CA GLU A 99 -12.61 10.44 -7.46
C GLU A 99 -12.44 11.93 -7.21
N ARG A 100 -13.38 12.55 -6.48
CA ARG A 100 -13.33 13.98 -6.16
C ARG A 100 -12.20 14.28 -5.16
N ILE A 101 -11.97 13.37 -4.22
CA ILE A 101 -10.88 13.49 -3.25
C ILE A 101 -9.54 13.38 -3.97
N VAL A 102 -9.37 12.35 -4.82
CA VAL A 102 -8.13 12.17 -5.60
C VAL A 102 -7.84 13.39 -6.47
N LEU A 103 -8.84 13.89 -7.21
CA LEU A 103 -8.68 15.11 -8.05
C LEU A 103 -8.29 16.34 -7.23
N ARG A 104 -8.84 16.52 -6.02
CA ARG A 104 -8.50 17.64 -5.12
C ARG A 104 -7.08 17.58 -4.57
N THR A 105 -6.46 16.40 -4.53
CA THR A 105 -5.05 16.30 -4.15
C THR A 105 -4.11 16.79 -5.25
N GLY A 106 -4.55 16.81 -6.51
CA GLY A 106 -3.71 17.10 -7.67
C GLY A 106 -2.64 16.04 -7.96
N MET A 107 -2.70 14.88 -7.29
CA MET A 107 -1.79 13.75 -7.49
C MET A 107 -2.42 12.70 -8.42
N THR A 108 -1.59 12.01 -9.20
CA THR A 108 -2.04 10.89 -10.05
C THR A 108 -2.36 9.64 -9.23
N GLU A 109 -1.69 9.49 -8.09
CA GLU A 109 -1.88 8.41 -7.13
C GLU A 109 -1.80 8.98 -5.71
N VAL A 110 -2.67 8.49 -4.82
CA VAL A 110 -2.76 8.96 -3.43
C VAL A 110 -2.49 7.80 -2.50
N GLY A 111 -1.53 7.96 -1.58
CA GLY A 111 -1.28 7.00 -0.50
C GLY A 111 -2.26 7.19 0.64
N LEU A 112 -2.85 6.10 1.13
CA LEU A 112 -3.80 6.08 2.24
C LEU A 112 -3.35 5.08 3.29
N ARG A 113 -3.11 5.56 4.51
CA ARG A 113 -2.81 4.74 5.68
C ARG A 113 -4.10 4.48 6.46
N PHE A 114 -4.42 3.22 6.69
CA PHE A 114 -5.63 2.79 7.39
C PHE A 114 -5.33 2.41 8.84
N ASP A 115 -6.00 3.06 9.78
CA ASP A 115 -5.93 2.74 11.20
C ASP A 115 -7.13 1.87 11.61
N PHE A 116 -6.90 0.57 11.77
CA PHE A 116 -7.95 -0.40 12.14
C PHE A 116 -8.41 -0.29 13.60
N LEU A 117 -7.77 0.51 14.46
CA LEU A 117 -8.29 0.77 15.81
C LEU A 117 -9.30 1.90 15.80
N SER A 118 -8.99 3.00 15.12
CA SER A 118 -9.79 4.22 15.18
C SER A 118 -10.71 4.42 13.98
N GLY A 119 -10.53 3.66 12.90
CA GLY A 119 -11.20 3.88 11.62
C GLY A 119 -10.71 5.13 10.88
N TRP A 120 -9.59 5.71 11.34
CA TRP A 120 -8.99 6.88 10.72
C TRP A 120 -8.23 6.50 9.45
N ILE A 121 -8.36 7.33 8.42
CA ILE A 121 -7.66 7.20 7.15
C ILE A 121 -6.85 8.47 6.94
N GLU A 122 -5.54 8.30 6.82
CA GLU A 122 -4.59 9.39 6.66
C GLU A 122 -4.02 9.36 5.23
N ILE A 123 -4.07 10.50 4.53
CA ILE A 123 -3.33 10.67 3.29
C ILE A 123 -1.85 10.77 3.63
N VAL A 124 -1.04 9.94 2.98
CA VAL A 124 0.40 9.83 3.20
C VAL A 124 1.14 9.82 1.87
N GLU A 125 2.42 10.16 1.91
CA GLU A 125 3.32 9.89 0.80
C GLU A 125 3.44 8.39 0.58
N ILE A 126 3.43 7.97 -0.69
CA ILE A 126 3.62 6.58 -1.07
C ILE A 126 5.10 6.26 -0.83
N PRO A 127 5.44 5.28 0.02
CA PRO A 127 6.83 4.90 0.24
C PRO A 127 7.47 4.43 -1.06
N GLU A 128 8.77 4.61 -1.21
CA GLU A 128 9.49 4.06 -2.36
C GLU A 128 9.47 2.52 -2.34
N PRO A 129 9.39 1.86 -3.51
CA PRO A 129 9.50 0.41 -3.58
C PRO A 129 10.88 -0.06 -3.11
N PRO A 130 10.97 -1.28 -2.55
CA PRO A 130 12.23 -1.80 -2.06
C PRO A 130 13.20 -2.01 -3.25
N GLN A 131 14.44 -1.56 -3.07
CA GLN A 131 15.52 -1.72 -4.04
C GLN A 131 16.36 -2.95 -3.68
N PRO A 132 17.00 -3.61 -4.66
CA PRO A 132 18.02 -4.60 -4.37
C PRO A 132 19.20 -3.93 -3.63
N ASP A 133 19.74 -4.59 -2.62
CA ASP A 133 20.95 -4.12 -1.94
C ASP A 133 22.11 -4.10 -2.97
N GLU A 134 22.90 -3.02 -2.99
CA GLU A 134 23.98 -2.82 -3.99
C GLU A 134 25.02 -3.96 -4.02
N GLU A 135 25.10 -4.79 -2.98
CA GLU A 135 26.01 -5.94 -2.89
C GLU A 135 25.57 -7.19 -3.68
N MET A 136 24.37 -7.21 -4.28
CA MET A 136 23.89 -8.35 -5.08
C MET A 136 24.49 -8.47 -6.50
N HIS A 137 25.47 -7.63 -6.85
CA HIS A 137 26.14 -7.68 -8.16
C HIS A 137 27.49 -8.40 -8.19
N VAL A 138 27.86 -9.17 -7.16
CA VAL A 138 29.14 -9.90 -7.15
C VAL A 138 28.97 -11.38 -6.82
N ILE A 139 28.06 -12.11 -7.47
CA ILE A 139 28.20 -13.56 -7.61
C ILE A 139 27.68 -13.97 -9.00
N GLY A 140 28.56 -13.91 -9.99
CA GLY A 140 28.20 -14.31 -11.36
C GLY A 140 29.32 -14.31 -12.39
N ASP A 141 30.59 -14.29 -11.98
CA ASP A 141 31.73 -14.59 -12.86
C ASP A 141 32.74 -15.44 -12.09
N GLY A 142 32.32 -16.67 -11.81
CA GLY A 142 33.10 -17.70 -11.13
C GLY A 142 33.32 -18.89 -12.03
N LEU A 143 34.22 -18.73 -13.02
CA LEU A 143 35.11 -19.75 -13.58
C LEU A 143 34.56 -21.19 -13.68
N ASP A 144 33.94 -21.53 -14.81
CA ASP A 144 33.99 -22.88 -15.37
C ASP A 144 34.97 -22.90 -16.56
N LEU A 145 36.26 -22.71 -16.24
CA LEU A 145 37.37 -23.14 -17.09
C LEU A 145 37.77 -24.54 -16.63
N HIS A 146 37.04 -25.55 -17.09
CA HIS A 146 37.56 -26.91 -17.09
C HIS A 146 38.71 -27.00 -18.11
N GLN A 147 39.91 -26.67 -17.63
CA GLN A 147 41.16 -27.11 -18.26
C GLN A 147 41.23 -28.64 -18.20
N GLN A 148 41.44 -29.22 -19.37
CA GLN A 148 41.88 -30.59 -19.59
C GLN A 148 43.15 -30.91 -18.78
N ASN A 149 43.24 -32.11 -18.23
CA ASN A 149 44.47 -32.91 -18.16
C ASN A 149 44.16 -34.30 -17.56
N THR A 150 44.04 -35.32 -18.43
CA THR A 150 44.92 -36.50 -18.58
C THR A 150 44.26 -37.52 -19.49
#